data_AF-A0A931ZC89-F1
#
_entry.id   AF-A0A931ZC89-F1
#
_cell.length_a   1.000
_cell.length_b   1.000
_cell.length_c   1.000
_cell.angle_alpha   90.00
_cell.angle_beta   90.00
_cell.angle_gamma   90.00
#
_symmetry.space_group_name_H-M   'P 1'
#
loop_
_entity.id
_entity.type
_entity.pdbx_description
1 polymer ?
#
loop_
_entity_poly.entity_id
_entity_poly.type
_entity_poly.pdbx_seq_one_letter_code
_entity_poly.pdbx_strand_id
1 'polypeptide(L)'
;MKNLLLLLALLGAVSSGGAVEPLAIPGGPAPMIDQHLDDPAWQNAARRLLPDGTEIWAQQDDVYFYFAIKAPTPRIFGMEFYIAEAPGRLVDLHASAYLGERVAENGRWPDWTWWNADRWTATIVPYLMENNQRTFTALAGKEFQFSKARFSAAHYRIRFEFHYRRDQSTVYPASSAEFDPTDWLEIVLR
;
A
#
# COMPACT_ATOMS: atom_id res chain seq x y z
N MET A 1 22.23 42.10 -43.79
CA MET A 1 23.01 40.84 -43.70
C MET A 1 23.02 40.38 -42.25
N LYS A 2 22.77 39.08 -42.03
CA LYS A 2 22.88 38.32 -40.77
C LYS A 2 21.73 38.45 -39.75
N ASN A 3 20.63 37.76 -40.04
CA ASN A 3 19.78 37.17 -39.01
C ASN A 3 20.38 35.80 -38.66
N LEU A 4 20.97 35.66 -37.47
CA LEU A 4 21.44 34.39 -36.94
C LEU A 4 20.39 33.88 -35.94
N LEU A 5 19.49 33.01 -36.41
CA LEU A 5 18.60 32.25 -35.53
C LEU A 5 19.40 31.09 -34.93
N LEU A 6 19.72 31.18 -33.62
CA LEU A 6 20.09 30.02 -32.82
C LEU A 6 18.81 29.25 -32.47
N LEU A 7 18.58 28.09 -33.10
CA LEU A 7 17.71 27.07 -32.54
C LEU A 7 18.50 26.30 -31.48
N LEU A 8 18.25 26.59 -30.20
CA LEU A 8 18.58 25.65 -29.12
C LEU A 8 17.55 24.52 -29.15
N ALA A 9 17.97 23.34 -29.63
CA ALA A 9 17.25 22.11 -29.37
C ALA A 9 17.50 21.70 -27.91
N LEU A 10 16.59 22.07 -27.01
CA LEU A 10 16.50 21.43 -25.70
C LEU A 10 16.06 19.98 -25.90
N LEU A 11 17.01 19.05 -25.95
CA LEU A 11 16.73 17.66 -25.62
C LEU A 11 16.40 17.63 -24.13
N GLY A 12 15.10 17.71 -23.82
CA GLY A 12 14.61 17.33 -22.50
C GLY A 12 14.96 15.87 -22.27
N ALA A 13 15.82 15.61 -21.30
CA ALA A 13 15.92 14.29 -20.70
C ALA A 13 14.55 14.01 -20.08
N VAL A 14 13.71 13.26 -20.80
CA VAL A 14 12.54 12.65 -20.20
C VAL A 14 13.11 11.61 -19.23
N SER A 15 13.19 11.99 -17.95
CA SER A 15 13.32 11.02 -16.88
C SER A 15 12.09 10.13 -16.98
N SER A 16 12.22 9.00 -17.66
CA SER A 16 11.30 7.90 -17.45
C SER A 16 11.40 7.61 -15.96
N GLY A 17 10.34 7.94 -15.21
CA GLY A 17 10.17 7.41 -13.88
C GLY A 17 10.30 5.90 -14.03
N GLY A 18 11.41 5.35 -13.55
CA GLY A 18 11.75 3.95 -13.80
C GLY A 18 10.60 3.08 -13.31
N ALA A 19 10.06 2.24 -14.19
CA ALA A 19 9.02 1.29 -13.82
C ALA A 19 9.50 0.51 -12.60
N VAL A 20 8.66 0.50 -11.56
CA VAL A 20 9.00 -0.20 -10.31
C VAL A 20 9.05 -1.69 -10.59
N GLU A 21 10.17 -2.35 -10.23
CA GLU A 21 10.31 -3.78 -10.43
C GLU A 21 9.17 -4.55 -9.74
N PRO A 22 8.56 -5.53 -10.43
CA PRO A 22 7.53 -6.37 -9.83
C PRO A 22 8.02 -7.05 -8.55
N LEU A 23 7.15 -7.17 -7.56
CA LEU A 23 7.42 -7.88 -6.32
C LEU A 23 6.82 -9.29 -6.40
N ALA A 24 7.68 -10.28 -6.62
CA ALA A 24 7.27 -11.68 -6.51
C ALA A 24 7.02 -12.03 -5.03
N ILE A 25 5.81 -12.48 -4.71
CA ILE A 25 5.42 -12.81 -3.35
C ILE A 25 5.82 -14.28 -3.07
N PRO A 26 6.74 -14.56 -2.14
CA PRO A 26 7.15 -15.93 -1.84
C PRO A 26 6.12 -16.66 -0.98
N GLY A 27 6.11 -17.98 -1.08
CA GLY A 27 5.36 -18.85 -0.17
C GLY A 27 6.01 -18.88 1.22
N GLY A 28 5.20 -18.89 2.27
CA GLY A 28 5.63 -18.94 3.66
C GLY A 28 4.53 -19.43 4.59
N PRO A 29 4.85 -19.63 5.89
CA PRO A 29 3.83 -19.88 6.90
C PRO A 29 2.89 -18.67 7.04
N ALA A 30 1.64 -18.92 7.40
CA ALA A 30 0.67 -17.87 7.70
C ALA A 30 1.13 -17.04 8.92
N PRO A 31 1.38 -15.73 8.78
CA PRO A 31 1.66 -14.86 9.92
C PRO A 31 0.38 -14.55 10.68
N MET A 32 0.50 -14.30 11.97
CA MET A 32 -0.59 -13.72 12.75
C MET A 32 -0.66 -12.21 12.48
N ILE A 33 -1.87 -11.65 12.42
CA ILE A 33 -2.10 -10.21 12.20
C ILE A 33 -2.25 -9.54 13.57
N ASP A 34 -1.12 -9.33 14.25
CA ASP A 34 -1.04 -8.94 15.67
C ASP A 34 0.00 -7.85 15.98
N GLN A 35 0.66 -7.30 14.95
CA GLN A 35 1.69 -6.26 14.97
C GLN A 35 3.10 -6.73 15.35
N HIS A 36 3.32 -8.04 15.47
CA HIS A 36 4.63 -8.62 15.79
C HIS A 36 5.42 -8.98 14.53
N LEU A 37 5.99 -7.95 13.88
CA LEU A 37 6.81 -8.13 12.68
C LEU A 37 8.17 -8.82 12.92
N ASP A 38 8.52 -9.10 14.17
CA ASP A 38 9.66 -9.95 14.52
C ASP A 38 9.32 -11.44 14.56
N ASP A 39 8.05 -11.81 14.31
CA ASP A 39 7.63 -13.20 14.26
C ASP A 39 8.39 -13.98 13.16
N PRO A 40 8.94 -15.18 13.47
CA PRO A 40 9.57 -16.06 12.50
C PRO A 40 8.74 -16.38 11.26
N ALA A 41 7.40 -16.25 11.32
CA ALA A 41 6.51 -16.43 10.20
C ALA A 41 6.81 -15.46 9.04
N TRP A 42 7.39 -14.28 9.31
CA TRP A 42 7.78 -13.30 8.29
C TRP A 42 9.18 -13.51 7.71
N GLN A 43 9.90 -14.57 8.10
CA GLN A 43 11.29 -14.80 7.70
C GLN A 43 11.47 -14.98 6.18
N ASN A 44 10.44 -15.50 5.50
CA ASN A 44 10.48 -15.78 4.06
C ASN A 44 9.94 -14.61 3.22
N ALA A 45 9.44 -13.54 3.84
CA ALA A 45 8.79 -12.46 3.12
C ALA A 45 9.73 -11.76 2.14
N ALA A 46 9.22 -11.44 0.95
CA ALA A 46 9.89 -10.49 0.08
C ALA A 46 9.85 -9.12 0.73
N ARG A 47 10.98 -8.40 0.71
CA ARG A 47 11.12 -7.10 1.38
C ARG A 47 11.52 -6.03 0.39
N ARG A 48 11.00 -4.82 0.63
CA ARG A 48 11.40 -3.61 -0.09
C ARG A 48 11.58 -2.46 0.89
N LEU A 49 12.79 -1.90 0.91
CA LEU A 49 13.11 -0.72 1.70
C LEU A 49 12.79 0.54 0.87
N LEU A 50 12.02 1.45 1.45
CA LEU A 50 11.71 2.75 0.87
C LEU A 50 12.75 3.81 1.29
N PRO A 51 12.88 4.93 0.56
CA PRO A 51 13.86 5.97 0.88
C PRO A 51 13.70 6.61 2.26
N ASP A 52 12.50 6.58 2.84
CA ASP A 52 12.21 7.11 4.18
C ASP A 52 12.51 6.09 5.30
N GLY A 53 13.01 4.90 4.96
CA GLY A 53 13.30 3.82 5.89
C GLY A 53 12.11 2.90 6.19
N THR A 54 10.95 3.15 5.59
CA THR A 54 9.80 2.23 5.66
C THR A 54 10.12 0.93 4.93
N GLU A 55 9.75 -0.22 5.50
CA GLU A 55 9.88 -1.51 4.83
C GLU A 55 8.50 -2.06 4.44
N ILE A 56 8.37 -2.53 3.20
CA ILE A 56 7.22 -3.30 2.72
C ILE A 56 7.62 -4.76 2.69
N TRP A 57 6.86 -5.60 3.37
CA TRP A 57 7.06 -7.04 3.43
C TRP A 57 5.85 -7.72 2.80
N ALA A 58 6.07 -8.78 2.04
CA ALA A 58 5.01 -9.53 1.38
C ALA A 58 5.29 -11.03 1.39
N GLN A 59 4.28 -11.84 1.73
CA GLN A 59 4.34 -13.29 1.61
C GLN A 59 2.95 -13.87 1.33
N GLN A 60 2.86 -15.16 1.04
CA GLN A 60 1.58 -15.84 0.82
C GLN A 60 1.61 -17.27 1.32
N ASP A 61 0.43 -17.83 1.55
CA ASP A 61 0.21 -19.27 1.67
C ASP A 61 -0.79 -19.71 0.58
N ASP A 62 -1.38 -20.90 0.73
CA ASP A 62 -2.33 -21.43 -0.25
C ASP A 62 -3.67 -20.67 -0.31
N VAL A 63 -4.02 -19.92 0.74
CA VAL A 63 -5.36 -19.32 0.96
C VAL A 63 -5.32 -17.79 0.94
N TYR A 64 -4.21 -17.21 1.40
CA TYR A 64 -4.06 -15.78 1.61
C TYR A 64 -2.74 -15.27 1.05
N PHE A 65 -2.70 -13.97 0.79
CA PHE A 65 -1.46 -13.22 0.75
C PHE A 65 -1.48 -12.12 1.80
N TYR A 66 -0.29 -11.76 2.24
CA TYR A 66 -0.06 -10.96 3.42
C TYR A 66 0.89 -9.83 3.07
N PHE A 67 0.61 -8.66 3.65
CA PHE A 67 1.53 -7.54 3.60
C PHE A 67 1.81 -7.06 5.01
N ALA A 68 3.05 -6.67 5.27
CA ALA A 68 3.39 -5.87 6.42
C ALA A 68 4.11 -4.60 5.99
N ILE A 69 3.80 -3.51 6.67
CA ILE A 69 4.44 -2.21 6.48
C ILE A 69 5.07 -1.84 7.80
N LYS A 70 6.40 -1.81 7.83
CA LYS A 70 7.17 -1.47 9.01
C LYS A 70 7.65 -0.03 8.92
N ALA A 71 7.26 0.80 9.87
CA ALA A 71 7.76 2.16 9.97
C ALA A 71 9.22 2.15 10.49
N PRO A 72 10.08 3.12 10.09
CA PRO A 72 11.46 3.22 10.59
C PRO A 72 11.52 3.44 12.11
N THR A 73 10.49 4.08 12.67
CA THR A 73 10.30 4.23 14.12
C THR A 73 8.81 4.03 14.46
N PRO A 74 8.48 3.46 15.63
CA PRO A 74 7.09 3.29 16.03
C PRO A 74 6.33 4.61 16.02
N ARG A 75 5.16 4.64 15.38
CA ARG A 75 4.35 5.86 15.26
C ARG A 75 2.86 5.56 15.04
N ILE A 76 2.03 6.56 15.26
CA ILE A 76 0.61 6.51 14.90
C ILE A 76 0.52 6.83 13.40
N PHE A 77 -0.09 5.95 12.62
CA PHE A 77 -0.37 6.20 11.21
C PHE A 77 -1.60 5.45 10.74
N GLY A 78 -2.33 6.06 9.81
CA GLY A 78 -3.34 5.39 8.98
C GLY A 78 -2.71 4.94 7.66
N MET A 79 -3.39 4.07 6.93
CA MET A 79 -2.94 3.67 5.62
C MET A 79 -4.10 3.39 4.69
N GLU A 80 -3.92 3.74 3.42
CA GLU A 80 -4.77 3.29 2.31
C GLU A 80 -3.99 2.26 1.51
N PHE A 81 -4.62 1.12 1.23
CA PHE A 81 -4.11 0.06 0.37
C PHE A 81 -4.98 -0.02 -0.86
N TYR A 82 -4.43 0.41 -1.99
CA TYR A 82 -5.11 0.40 -3.27
C TYR A 82 -4.77 -0.87 -4.04
N ILE A 83 -5.77 -1.53 -4.60
CA ILE A 83 -5.63 -2.73 -5.42
C ILE A 83 -6.31 -2.48 -6.77
N ALA A 84 -5.55 -2.64 -7.85
CA ALA A 84 -6.09 -2.68 -9.20
C ALA A 84 -6.40 -4.13 -9.58
N GLU A 85 -7.69 -4.42 -9.74
CA GLU A 85 -8.20 -5.71 -10.17
C GLU A 85 -8.56 -5.72 -11.66
N ALA A 86 -8.66 -6.92 -12.23
CA ALA A 86 -8.97 -7.12 -13.65
C ALA A 86 -10.49 -7.08 -13.94
N PRO A 87 -10.92 -6.46 -15.06
CA PRO A 87 -10.37 -5.28 -15.70
C PRO A 87 -11.04 -3.98 -15.19
N GLY A 88 -10.23 -3.09 -14.60
CA GLY A 88 -10.59 -1.69 -14.34
C GLY A 88 -11.24 -1.41 -12.98
N ARG A 89 -11.39 -2.43 -12.13
CA ARG A 89 -11.90 -2.25 -10.77
C ARG A 89 -10.75 -1.81 -9.85
N LEU A 90 -10.83 -0.59 -9.34
CA LEU A 90 -9.91 -0.08 -8.33
C LEU A 90 -10.59 -0.17 -6.97
N VAL A 91 -9.94 -0.84 -6.03
CA VAL A 91 -10.39 -0.98 -4.65
C VAL A 91 -9.45 -0.18 -3.76
N ASP A 92 -10.00 0.57 -2.82
CA ASP A 92 -9.26 1.29 -1.79
C ASP A 92 -9.67 0.75 -0.42
N LEU A 93 -8.68 0.29 0.34
CA LEU A 93 -8.81 -0.38 1.62
C LEU A 93 -8.14 0.44 2.72
N HIS A 94 -8.95 0.99 3.60
CA HIS A 94 -8.52 1.85 4.70
C HIS A 94 -8.19 1.05 5.94
N ALA A 95 -7.03 1.33 6.55
CA ALA A 95 -6.63 0.79 7.83
C ALA A 95 -6.11 1.88 8.77
N SER A 96 -6.98 2.42 9.62
CA SER A 96 -6.60 3.30 10.73
C SER A 96 -7.14 2.75 12.06
N ALA A 97 -7.83 3.55 12.86
CA ALA A 97 -8.64 3.10 13.99
C ALA A 97 -9.89 2.32 13.54
N TYR A 98 -10.23 2.45 12.26
CA TYR A 98 -11.35 1.80 11.58
C TYR A 98 -10.82 1.08 10.35
N LEU A 99 -11.47 -0.01 9.97
CA LEU A 99 -11.33 -0.58 8.62
C LEU A 99 -12.41 0.00 7.72
N GLY A 100 -12.08 0.23 6.46
CA GLY A 100 -13.03 0.75 5.48
C GLY A 100 -12.70 0.26 4.09
N GLU A 101 -13.71 0.17 3.26
CA GLU A 101 -13.56 -0.21 1.86
C GLU A 101 -14.42 0.68 0.97
N ARG A 102 -13.87 1.00 -0.20
CA ARG A 102 -14.60 1.64 -1.29
C ARG A 102 -14.06 1.16 -2.64
N VAL A 103 -14.90 1.21 -3.66
CA VAL A 103 -14.57 0.84 -5.04
C VAL A 103 -14.74 2.07 -5.90
N ALA A 104 -13.78 2.37 -6.77
CA ALA A 104 -13.85 3.54 -7.63
C ALA A 104 -15.02 3.42 -8.60
N GLU A 105 -15.75 4.53 -8.78
CA GLU A 105 -16.85 4.66 -9.72
C GLU A 105 -16.69 5.98 -10.48
N ASN A 106 -16.69 5.92 -11.81
CA ASN A 106 -16.60 7.12 -12.68
C ASN A 106 -15.41 8.04 -12.33
N GLY A 107 -14.24 7.47 -12.02
CA GLY A 107 -13.02 8.20 -11.68
C GLY A 107 -13.09 8.93 -10.34
N ARG A 108 -13.94 8.45 -9.43
CA ARG A 108 -14.11 9.02 -8.09
C ARG A 108 -14.22 7.91 -7.06
N TRP A 109 -13.84 8.24 -5.83
CA TRP A 109 -14.13 7.40 -4.69
C TRP A 109 -15.49 7.76 -4.10
N PRO A 110 -16.40 6.78 -3.91
CA PRO A 110 -17.61 7.01 -3.14
C PRO A 110 -17.27 7.14 -1.64
N ASP A 111 -18.31 7.38 -0.84
CA ASP A 111 -18.18 7.35 0.62
C ASP A 111 -17.72 5.97 1.09
N TRP A 112 -17.01 5.96 2.22
CA TRP A 112 -16.52 4.74 2.84
C TRP A 112 -17.66 3.83 3.30
N THR A 113 -17.54 2.54 3.01
CA THR A 113 -18.27 1.52 3.76
C THR A 113 -17.42 1.12 4.96
N TRP A 114 -17.64 1.80 6.09
CA TRP A 114 -16.89 1.54 7.32
C TRP A 114 -17.21 0.16 7.90
N TRP A 115 -16.19 -0.46 8.47
CA TRP A 115 -16.21 -1.83 9.01
C TRP A 115 -16.54 -2.91 7.97
N ASN A 116 -16.51 -2.57 6.68
CA ASN A 116 -16.53 -3.54 5.61
C ASN A 116 -15.10 -4.05 5.38
N ALA A 117 -14.86 -5.29 5.78
CA ALA A 117 -13.60 -6.00 5.59
C ALA A 117 -13.87 -7.35 4.91
N ASP A 118 -14.60 -7.34 3.79
CA ASP A 118 -15.03 -8.57 3.13
C ASP A 118 -13.82 -9.37 2.63
N ARG A 119 -13.50 -10.48 3.30
CA ARG A 119 -12.37 -11.36 2.94
C ARG A 119 -11.00 -10.67 2.93
N TRP A 120 -10.84 -9.66 3.77
CA TRP A 120 -9.54 -9.12 4.15
C TRP A 120 -9.58 -8.63 5.61
N THR A 121 -8.41 -8.38 6.20
CA THR A 121 -8.31 -7.74 7.50
C THR A 121 -6.98 -7.01 7.61
N ALA A 122 -6.88 -6.10 8.58
CA ALA A 122 -5.64 -5.43 8.90
C ALA A 122 -5.56 -5.06 10.39
N THR A 123 -4.35 -4.84 10.88
CA THR A 123 -4.13 -4.27 12.21
C THR A 123 -4.66 -2.83 12.26
N ILE A 124 -5.58 -2.57 13.20
CA ILE A 124 -6.07 -1.21 13.47
C ILE A 124 -5.14 -0.47 14.43
N VAL A 125 -5.20 0.86 14.43
CA VAL A 125 -4.53 1.68 15.44
C VAL A 125 -5.29 1.54 16.76
N PRO A 126 -4.67 0.93 17.79
CA PRO A 126 -5.32 0.80 19.09
C PRO A 126 -5.41 2.17 19.75
N TYR A 127 -6.48 2.34 20.52
CA TYR A 127 -6.67 3.52 21.33
C TYR A 127 -7.33 3.16 22.64
N LEU A 128 -7.04 3.97 23.66
CA LEU A 128 -7.72 3.93 24.94
C LEU A 128 -8.67 5.13 25.04
N MET A 129 -9.73 4.96 25.81
CA MET A 129 -10.63 6.04 26.18
C MET A 129 -10.23 6.54 27.57
N GLU A 130 -9.71 7.76 27.64
CA GLU A 130 -9.34 8.43 28.89
C GLU A 130 -10.04 9.78 28.95
N ASN A 131 -10.85 10.02 29.99
CA ASN A 131 -11.61 11.28 30.15
C ASN A 131 -12.44 11.68 28.91
N ASN A 132 -13.09 10.71 28.26
CA ASN A 132 -13.82 10.88 26.99
C ASN A 132 -12.97 11.34 25.79
N GLN A 133 -11.64 11.21 25.86
CA GLN A 133 -10.73 11.47 24.77
C GLN A 133 -10.06 10.16 24.31
N ARG A 134 -9.76 10.08 23.00
CA ARG A 134 -9.04 8.95 22.41
C ARG A 134 -7.55 9.20 22.49
N THR A 135 -6.83 8.29 23.13
CA THR A 135 -5.37 8.26 23.14
C THR A 135 -4.91 7.10 22.27
N PHE A 136 -4.35 7.40 21.10
CA PHE A 136 -3.87 6.38 20.15
C PHE A 136 -2.47 5.91 20.53
N THR A 137 -2.20 4.63 20.31
CA THR A 137 -0.89 4.02 20.55
C THR A 137 -0.08 3.93 19.25
N ALA A 138 1.21 4.23 19.35
CA ALA A 138 2.15 4.09 18.25
C ALA A 138 2.37 2.61 17.89
N LEU A 139 2.47 2.31 16.60
CA LEU A 139 2.71 0.97 16.07
C LEU A 139 4.07 0.89 15.38
N ALA A 140 4.75 -0.26 15.51
CA ALA A 140 5.95 -0.55 14.73
C ALA A 140 5.62 -0.80 13.25
N GLY A 141 4.42 -1.28 12.96
CA GLY A 141 3.94 -1.51 11.61
C GLY A 141 2.45 -1.79 11.51
N LYS A 142 1.99 -2.00 10.29
CA LYS A 142 0.64 -2.49 9.97
C LYS A 142 0.72 -3.77 9.17
N GLU A 143 -0.10 -4.74 9.52
CA GLU A 143 -0.21 -6.02 8.82
C GLU A 143 -1.57 -6.13 8.15
N PHE A 144 -1.59 -6.82 7.02
CA PHE A 144 -2.76 -7.04 6.18
C PHE A 144 -2.80 -8.50 5.78
N GLN A 145 -4.01 -9.05 5.72
CA GLN A 145 -4.30 -10.37 5.19
C GLN A 145 -5.41 -10.23 4.16
N PHE A 146 -5.21 -10.83 2.99
CA PHE A 146 -6.14 -10.78 1.87
C PHE A 146 -6.44 -12.20 1.38
N SER A 147 -7.73 -12.56 1.26
CA SER A 147 -8.10 -13.87 0.75
C SER A 147 -7.90 -13.96 -0.75
N LYS A 148 -7.16 -14.97 -1.20
CA LYS A 148 -7.03 -15.32 -2.63
C LYS A 148 -8.38 -15.69 -3.27
N ALA A 149 -9.38 -16.08 -2.48
CA ALA A 149 -10.71 -16.39 -2.99
C ALA A 149 -11.51 -15.13 -3.39
N ARG A 150 -11.14 -13.95 -2.87
CA ARG A 150 -11.68 -12.66 -3.32
C ARG A 150 -10.78 -12.05 -4.38
N PHE A 151 -9.48 -12.02 -4.06
CA PHE A 151 -8.44 -11.53 -4.93
C PHE A 151 -7.80 -12.76 -5.60
N SER A 152 -8.41 -13.27 -6.68
CA SER A 152 -8.00 -14.51 -7.35
C SER A 152 -7.10 -14.34 -8.58
N ALA A 153 -6.81 -13.11 -9.01
CA ALA A 153 -5.83 -12.85 -10.06
C ALA A 153 -4.41 -13.27 -9.62
N ALA A 154 -3.59 -13.72 -10.57
CA ALA A 154 -2.18 -14.03 -10.31
C ALA A 154 -1.30 -12.77 -10.26
N HIS A 155 -1.76 -11.68 -10.87
CA HIS A 155 -1.06 -10.40 -10.93
C HIS A 155 -1.99 -9.30 -10.43
N TYR A 156 -1.46 -8.42 -9.58
CA TYR A 156 -2.12 -7.17 -9.21
C TYR A 156 -1.20 -6.02 -9.43
N ARG A 157 -1.77 -4.83 -9.52
CA ARG A 157 -1.02 -3.62 -9.24
C ARG A 157 -1.53 -3.01 -7.95
N ILE A 158 -0.61 -2.58 -7.09
CA ILE A 158 -0.92 -2.05 -5.78
C ILE A 158 -0.25 -0.69 -5.56
N ARG A 159 -0.93 0.17 -4.82
CA ARG A 159 -0.43 1.45 -4.35
C ARG A 159 -0.69 1.55 -2.85
N PHE A 160 0.22 2.18 -2.15
CA PHE A 160 0.12 2.44 -0.72
C PHE A 160 0.13 3.94 -0.48
N GLU A 161 -0.67 4.39 0.47
CA GLU A 161 -0.56 5.74 1.02
C GLU A 161 -0.49 5.69 2.54
N PHE A 162 0.60 6.18 3.11
CA PHE A 162 0.86 6.19 4.55
C PHE A 162 0.49 7.57 5.10
N HIS A 163 -0.48 7.65 6.01
CA HIS A 163 -0.92 8.91 6.62
C HIS A 163 -0.32 9.06 8.02
N TYR A 164 0.77 9.81 8.14
CA TYR A 164 1.43 10.09 9.43
C TYR A 164 0.77 11.25 10.17
N ARG A 165 0.31 12.25 9.42
CA ARG A 165 -0.44 13.43 9.88
C ARG A 165 -1.46 13.81 8.82
N ARG A 166 -2.40 14.71 9.15
CA ARG A 166 -3.48 15.14 8.26
C ARG A 166 -2.99 15.69 6.92
N ASP A 167 -1.80 16.27 6.91
CA ASP A 167 -1.15 16.94 5.77
C ASP A 167 0.14 16.25 5.32
N GLN A 168 0.51 15.13 5.93
CA GLN A 168 1.73 14.40 5.62
C GLN A 168 1.40 12.96 5.26
N SER A 169 1.41 12.68 3.95
CA SER A 169 1.39 11.32 3.43
C SER A 169 2.63 10.97 2.63
N THR A 170 2.96 9.69 2.63
CA THR A 170 3.96 9.10 1.73
C THR A 170 3.23 8.15 0.81
N VAL A 171 3.47 8.28 -0.49
CA VAL A 171 2.87 7.43 -1.53
C VAL A 171 3.91 6.49 -2.09
N TYR A 172 3.54 5.22 -2.26
CA TYR A 172 4.38 4.23 -2.91
C TYR A 172 3.58 3.39 -3.93
N PRO A 173 4.07 3.21 -5.18
CA PRO A 173 5.22 3.87 -5.80
C PRO A 173 5.15 5.39 -5.78
N ALA A 174 6.31 6.05 -5.68
CA ALA A 174 6.37 7.50 -5.71
C ALA A 174 5.78 8.06 -7.01
N SER A 175 5.04 9.16 -6.92
CA SER A 175 4.40 9.83 -8.06
C SER A 175 3.33 9.01 -8.82
N SER A 176 2.91 7.85 -8.29
CA SER A 176 1.82 7.06 -8.87
C SER A 176 0.48 7.80 -8.76
N ALA A 177 -0.28 7.81 -9.85
CA ALA A 177 -1.60 8.43 -9.89
C ALA A 177 -2.66 7.52 -9.26
N GLU A 178 -3.58 8.12 -8.48
CA GLU A 178 -4.56 7.37 -7.68
C GLU A 178 -5.65 6.64 -8.51
N PHE A 179 -5.93 7.09 -9.73
CA PHE A 179 -6.92 6.45 -10.62
C PHE A 179 -6.29 5.84 -11.88
N ASP A 180 -4.96 5.81 -11.96
CA ASP A 180 -4.23 5.18 -13.06
C ASP A 180 -3.24 4.17 -12.49
N PRO A 181 -3.57 2.86 -12.57
CA PRO A 181 -2.72 1.83 -12.00
C PRO A 181 -1.49 1.52 -12.85
N THR A 182 -1.27 2.21 -13.98
CA THR A 182 -0.15 1.91 -14.90
C THR A 182 1.21 1.93 -14.19
N ASP A 183 1.41 2.87 -13.26
CA ASP A 183 2.67 3.05 -12.52
C ASP A 183 2.63 2.48 -11.08
N TRP A 184 1.61 1.68 -10.76
CA TRP A 184 1.51 1.01 -9.46
C TRP A 184 2.45 -0.19 -9.38
N LEU A 185 2.78 -0.62 -8.16
CA LEU A 185 3.66 -1.78 -7.95
C LEU A 185 2.96 -3.04 -8.46
N GLU A 186 3.53 -3.70 -9.47
CA GLU A 186 3.09 -5.04 -9.83
C GLU A 186 3.49 -6.04 -8.74
N ILE A 187 2.55 -6.87 -8.30
CA ILE A 187 2.81 -8.02 -7.44
C ILE A 187 2.41 -9.29 -8.16
N VAL A 188 3.20 -10.35 -7.94
CA VAL A 188 3.00 -11.65 -8.58
C VAL A 188 2.78 -12.70 -7.50
N LEU A 189 1.58 -13.25 -7.46
CA LEU A 189 1.23 -14.40 -6.62
C LEU A 189 1.71 -15.71 -7.28
N ARG A 190 1.81 -16.77 -6.47
CA ARG A 190 2.24 -18.11 -6.88
C ARG A 190 1.08 -19.07 -6.70
#